data_AF-A0A2T6F910-F1
#
_entry.id   AF-A0A2T6F910-F1
#
_cell.length_a   1.000
_cell.length_b   1.000
_cell.length_c   1.000
_cell.angle_alpha   90.00
_cell.angle_beta   90.00
_cell.angle_gamma   90.00
#
_symmetry.space_group_name_H-M   'P 1'
#
loop_
_entity.id
_entity.type
_entity.pdbx_description
1 polymer ?
#
loop_
_entity_poly.entity_id
_entity_poly.type
_entity_poly.pdbx_seq_one_letter_code
_entity_poly.pdbx_strand_id
1 'polypeptide(L)'
;MSKPNLEELLQQKAELEARIQPTKNREAVEERKCETRQKFLASAYVIKLAENDLKKLGKELITAGMLESRDCALFGVANDFYVADSDSLALV
;
A
#
# COMPACT_ATOMS: atom_id res chain seq x y z
N MET A 1 -45.88 28.79 -11.31
CA MET A 1 -45.04 29.89 -10.79
C MET A 1 -43.64 29.36 -10.54
N SER A 2 -42.70 29.81 -11.36
CA SER A 2 -41.24 29.81 -11.23
C SER A 2 -40.53 28.86 -10.23
N LYS A 3 -39.81 27.85 -10.75
CA LYS A 3 -38.52 27.39 -10.17
C LYS A 3 -37.28 27.64 -11.09
N PRO A 4 -37.21 28.68 -11.94
CA PRO A 4 -36.05 28.93 -12.82
C PRO A 4 -34.75 29.09 -12.02
N ASN A 5 -34.87 29.57 -10.78
CA ASN A 5 -33.75 29.71 -9.86
C ASN A 5 -33.16 28.34 -9.44
N LEU A 6 -33.95 27.28 -9.38
CA LEU A 6 -33.46 25.94 -9.00
C LEU A 6 -32.63 25.31 -10.13
N GLU A 7 -33.08 25.42 -11.38
CA GLU A 7 -32.35 24.92 -12.55
C GLU A 7 -31.05 25.69 -12.77
N GLU A 8 -31.07 27.02 -12.62
CA GLU A 8 -29.87 27.86 -12.67
C GLU A 8 -28.85 27.47 -11.59
N LEU A 9 -29.31 27.23 -10.35
CA LEU A 9 -28.43 26.79 -9.26
C LEU A 9 -27.84 25.39 -9.50
N LEU A 10 -28.61 24.46 -10.08
CA LEU A 10 -28.10 23.14 -10.46
C LEU A 10 -27.05 23.23 -11.58
N GLN A 11 -27.26 24.12 -12.53
CA GLN A 11 -26.32 24.34 -13.62
C GLN A 11 -25.03 25.00 -13.14
N GLN A 12 -25.12 26.00 -12.25
CA GLN A 12 -23.96 26.59 -11.58
C GLN A 12 -23.21 25.57 -10.72
N LYS A 13 -23.92 24.70 -10.00
CA LYS A 13 -23.30 23.61 -9.24
C LYS A 13 -22.52 22.66 -10.16
N ALA A 14 -23.12 22.22 -11.27
CA ALA A 14 -22.48 21.34 -12.22
C ALA A 14 -21.23 21.99 -12.85
N GLU A 15 -21.30 23.28 -13.16
CA GLU A 15 -20.15 24.04 -13.67
C GLU A 15 -19.02 24.16 -12.63
N LEU A 16 -19.37 24.42 -11.36
CA LEU A 16 -18.40 24.47 -10.28
C LEU A 16 -17.78 23.10 -9.99
N GLU A 17 -18.57 22.02 -10.00
CA GLU A 17 -18.07 20.65 -9.86
C GLU A 17 -17.13 20.28 -11.02
N ALA A 18 -17.48 20.64 -12.25
CA ALA A 18 -16.60 20.43 -13.41
C ALA A 18 -15.27 21.17 -13.28
N ARG A 19 -15.27 22.38 -12.68
CA ARG A 19 -14.05 23.15 -12.41
C ARG A 19 -13.23 22.58 -11.25
N ILE A 20 -13.87 21.99 -10.25
CA ILE A 20 -13.20 21.41 -9.06
C ILE A 20 -12.61 20.03 -9.36
N GLN A 21 -13.26 19.23 -10.21
CA GLN A 21 -12.85 17.87 -10.54
C GLN A 21 -11.39 17.73 -11.00
N PRO A 22 -10.84 18.57 -11.92
CA PRO A 22 -9.44 18.45 -12.32
C PRO A 22 -8.46 18.71 -11.17
N THR A 23 -8.79 19.63 -10.26
CA THR A 23 -7.97 19.91 -9.06
C THR A 23 -7.94 18.71 -8.14
N LYS A 24 -9.10 18.10 -7.86
CA LYS A 24 -9.19 16.86 -7.06
C LYS A 24 -8.40 15.71 -7.68
N ASN A 25 -8.50 15.54 -8.99
CA ASN A 25 -7.75 14.51 -9.71
C ASN A 25 -6.24 14.74 -9.60
N ARG A 26 -5.79 16.00 -9.68
CA ARG A 26 -4.38 16.36 -9.52
C ARG A 26 -3.89 16.07 -8.09
N GLU A 27 -4.66 16.45 -7.08
CA GLU A 27 -4.33 16.17 -5.67
C GLU A 27 -4.20 14.67 -5.43
N ALA A 28 -5.15 13.86 -5.91
CA ALA A 28 -5.09 12.40 -5.78
C ALA A 28 -3.86 11.80 -6.48
N VAL A 29 -3.42 12.36 -7.61
CA VAL A 29 -2.20 11.92 -8.29
C VAL A 29 -0.95 12.27 -7.49
N GLU A 30 -0.88 13.48 -6.94
CA GLU A 30 0.25 13.90 -6.09
C GLU A 30 0.33 13.09 -4.80
N GLU A 31 -0.81 12.78 -4.18
CA GLU A 31 -0.89 11.88 -3.02
C GLU A 31 -0.30 10.50 -3.35
N ARG A 32 -0.72 9.89 -4.46
CA ARG A 32 -0.16 8.60 -4.93
C ARG A 32 1.35 8.67 -5.17
N LYS A 33 1.86 9.78 -5.71
CA LYS A 33 3.32 9.98 -5.89
C LYS A 33 4.04 10.04 -4.54
N CYS A 34 3.48 10.77 -3.57
CA CYS A 34 4.01 10.85 -2.20
C CYS A 34 4.05 9.48 -1.53
N GLU A 35 2.94 8.72 -1.57
CA GLU A 35 2.88 7.35 -1.04
C GLU A 35 3.91 6.43 -1.70
N THR A 36 4.02 6.50 -3.03
CA THR A 36 4.98 5.69 -3.79
C THR A 36 6.41 6.01 -3.36
N ARG A 37 6.74 7.30 -3.23
CA ARG A 37 8.05 7.75 -2.73
C ARG A 37 8.32 7.27 -1.31
N GLN A 38 7.33 7.34 -0.42
CA GLN A 38 7.45 6.84 0.95
C GLN A 38 7.73 5.34 0.98
N LYS A 39 7.00 4.54 0.19
CA LYS A 39 7.24 3.10 0.06
C LYS A 39 8.66 2.80 -0.43
N PHE A 40 9.14 3.51 -1.46
CA PHE A 40 10.51 3.34 -1.93
C PHE A 40 11.55 3.68 -0.87
N LEU A 41 11.39 4.80 -0.15
CA LEU A 41 12.31 5.21 0.89
C LEU A 41 12.32 4.23 2.07
N ALA A 42 11.15 3.75 2.49
CA ALA A 42 11.01 2.74 3.54
C ALA A 42 11.69 1.43 3.12
N SER A 43 11.43 0.93 1.91
CA SER A 43 12.08 -0.28 1.40
C SER A 43 13.59 -0.13 1.30
N ALA A 44 14.10 1.00 0.81
CA ALA A 44 15.55 1.27 0.74
C ALA A 44 16.19 1.31 2.13
N TYR A 45 15.50 1.89 3.11
CA TYR A 45 15.96 1.91 4.50
C TYR A 45 15.98 0.52 5.13
N VAL A 46 14.95 -0.29 4.89
CA VAL A 46 14.89 -1.68 5.34
C VAL A 46 16.02 -2.52 4.73
N ILE A 47 16.29 -2.38 3.43
CA ILE A 47 17.42 -3.05 2.76
C ILE A 47 18.76 -2.66 3.39
N LYS A 48 18.93 -1.36 3.71
CA LYS A 48 20.13 -0.86 4.40
C LYS A 48 20.28 -1.45 5.80
N LEU A 49 19.19 -1.54 6.57
CA LEU A 49 19.18 -2.15 7.90
C LEU A 49 19.47 -3.65 7.86
N ALA A 50 18.99 -4.34 6.81
CA ALA A 50 19.29 -5.74 6.58
C ALA A 50 20.74 -5.98 6.11
N GLU A 51 21.57 -4.94 5.97
CA GLU A 51 22.95 -5.03 5.46
C GLU A 51 23.02 -5.69 4.06
N ASN A 52 21.97 -5.54 3.26
CA ASN A 52 21.73 -6.26 1.99
C ASN A 52 21.54 -7.79 2.13
N ASP A 53 21.43 -8.33 3.34
CA ASP A 53 21.05 -9.73 3.59
C ASP A 53 19.52 -9.85 3.67
N LEU A 54 18.91 -9.86 2.49
CA LEU A 54 17.47 -10.06 2.33
C LEU A 54 17.00 -11.40 2.89
N LYS A 55 17.88 -12.41 2.94
CA LYS A 55 17.53 -13.74 3.46
C LYS A 55 17.37 -13.72 4.97
N LYS A 56 18.25 -13.02 5.69
CA LYS A 56 18.11 -12.78 7.13
C LYS A 56 16.82 -12.03 7.44
N LEU A 57 16.54 -10.95 6.72
CA LEU A 57 15.29 -10.21 6.86
C LEU A 57 14.05 -11.08 6.60
N GLY A 58 14.08 -11.90 5.55
CA GLY A 58 13.01 -12.86 5.26
C GLY A 58 12.73 -13.82 6.41
N LYS A 59 13.79 -14.38 7.03
CA LYS A 59 13.64 -15.28 8.20
C LYS A 59 13.05 -14.58 9.42
N GLU A 60 13.47 -13.34 9.69
CA GLU A 60 12.90 -12.53 10.78
C GLU A 60 11.42 -12.25 10.55
N LEU A 61 11.02 -11.92 9.31
CA LEU A 61 9.62 -11.72 8.94
C LEU A 61 8.78 -13.00 9.04
N ILE A 62 9.33 -14.16 8.69
CA ILE A 62 8.69 -15.47 8.92
C ILE A 62 8.47 -15.69 10.41
N THR A 63 9.51 -15.50 11.22
CA THR A 63 9.46 -15.68 12.68
C THR A 63 8.43 -14.77 13.34
N ALA A 64 8.29 -13.53 12.83
CA ALA A 64 7.31 -12.57 13.30
C ALA A 64 5.87 -12.83 12.81
N GLY A 65 5.65 -13.83 11.94
CA GLY A 65 4.35 -14.09 11.33
C GLY A 65 3.91 -12.98 10.37
N MET A 66 4.85 -12.20 9.83
CA MET A 66 4.60 -11.03 9.00
C MET A 66 4.89 -11.26 7.51
N LEU A 67 5.51 -12.39 7.16
CA LEU A 67 5.73 -12.78 5.76
C LEU A 67 4.65 -13.75 5.33
N GLU A 68 4.05 -13.53 4.16
CA GLU A 68 3.13 -14.50 3.56
C GLU A 68 3.88 -15.51 2.67
N SER A 69 3.32 -16.72 2.50
CA SER A 69 3.98 -17.80 1.74
C SER A 69 4.31 -17.41 0.30
N ARG A 70 3.47 -16.60 -0.34
CA ARG A 70 3.68 -16.10 -1.71
C ARG A 70 4.90 -15.18 -1.85
N ASP A 71 5.25 -14.48 -0.77
CA ASP A 71 6.31 -13.46 -0.78
C ASP A 71 7.67 -14.02 -0.36
N CYS A 72 7.71 -15.27 0.13
CA CYS A 72 8.94 -15.92 0.61
C CYS A 72 10.02 -16.08 -0.46
N ALA A 73 9.62 -16.20 -1.73
CA ALA A 73 10.56 -16.26 -2.85
C ALA A 73 11.33 -14.93 -3.03
N LEU A 74 10.72 -13.79 -2.69
CA LEU A 74 11.32 -12.46 -2.82
C LEU A 74 12.51 -12.27 -1.87
N PHE A 75 12.53 -13.02 -0.76
CA PHE A 75 13.58 -12.98 0.24
C PHE A 75 14.51 -14.20 0.19
N GLY A 76 14.32 -15.13 -0.77
CA GLY A 76 15.14 -16.34 -0.87
C GLY A 76 14.94 -17.36 0.26
N VAL A 77 13.75 -17.35 0.87
CA VAL A 77 13.36 -18.19 2.03
C VAL A 77 12.16 -19.11 1.74
N ALA A 78 11.90 -19.41 0.47
CA ALA A 78 10.73 -20.21 0.04
C ALA A 78 10.59 -21.58 0.74
N ASN A 79 11.71 -22.20 1.13
CA ASN A 79 11.71 -23.50 1.83
C ASN A 79 11.64 -23.38 3.35
N ASP A 80 11.88 -22.19 3.91
CA ASP A 80 11.93 -21.97 5.37
C ASP A 80 10.52 -21.77 5.96
N PHE A 81 9.52 -21.47 5.12
CA PHE A 81 8.12 -21.27 5.54
C PHE A 81 7.47 -22.54 6.07
N TYR A 82 7.84 -23.70 5.52
CA TYR A 82 7.27 -25.00 5.89
C TYR A 82 7.78 -25.53 7.25
N VAL A 83 8.84 -24.94 7.80
CA VAL A 83 9.40 -25.33 9.11
C VAL A 83 8.66 -24.61 10.24
N ALA A 84 8.15 -23.40 10.00
CA ALA A 84 7.41 -22.64 11.01
C ALA A 84 6.03 -23.25 11.32
N ASP A 85 5.37 -23.84 10.31
CA ASP A 85 4.06 -24.49 10.49
C ASP A 85 4.13 -25.86 11.18
N SER A 86 5.30 -26.52 11.22
CA SER A 86 5.44 -27.78 11.95
C SER A 86 5.53 -27.61 13.47
N ASP A 87 5.98 -26.45 13.96
CA ASP A 87 6.09 -26.16 15.40
C ASP A 87 4.76 -25.69 16.02
N SER A 88 3.80 -25.22 15.22
CA SER A 88 2.47 -24.82 15.70
C SER A 88 1.54 -26.00 16.04
N LEU A 89 1.89 -27.22 15.61
CA LEU A 89 1.13 -28.45 15.83
C LEU A 89 1.63 -29.29 17.03
N ALA A 90 2.66 -28.86 17.75
CA ALA A 90 3.21 -29.59 18.91
C ALA A 90 2.58 -29.24 20.27
N LEU A 91 1.49 -28.45 20.28
CA LEU A 91 0.77 -28.03 21.48
C LEU A 91 -0.69 -28.52 21.46
N VAL A 92 -0.90 -29.84 21.49
CA VAL A 92 -2.14 -30.48 21.98
C VAL A 92 -1.78 -31.77 22.71
#